data_AF-A0A7W1ZZY8-F1
#
_entry.id   AF-A0A7W1ZZY8-F1
#
_cell.length_a   1.000
_cell.length_b   1.000
_cell.length_c   1.000
_cell.angle_alpha   90.00
_cell.angle_beta   90.00
_cell.angle_gamma   90.00
#
_symmetry.space_group_name_H-M   'P 1'
#
loop_
_entity.id
_entity.type
_entity.pdbx_description
1 polymer ?
#
loop_
_entity_poly.entity_id
_entity_poly.type
_entity_poly.pdbx_seq_one_letter_code
_entity_poly.pdbx_strand_id
1 'polypeptide(L)'
;MKLRTRGNSLRLRLTKSEVAEIGAGGTVEETVEFGGEPPQRFIYALVSTDNVENPTAVFDAGRITVFISKAQAGEWSRTNQIGIEAEKSIGADGRTLRILIEKDFSCLEPRAGEEDVDTFAHPFQNEQEARIRLKAF
;
A
#
# COMPACT_ATOMS: atom_id res chain seq x y z
N MET A 1 3.06 -3.84 6.13
CA MET A 1 2.74 -2.92 5.01
C MET A 1 4.04 -2.41 4.42
N LYS A 2 4.15 -2.17 3.11
CA LYS A 2 5.38 -1.62 2.49
C LYS A 2 5.19 -0.18 2.05
N LEU A 3 6.12 0.70 2.42
CA LEU A 3 6.20 2.08 1.92
C LEU A 3 7.30 2.22 0.86
N ARG A 4 6.97 2.89 -0.24
CA ARG A 4 7.94 3.33 -1.26
C ARG A 4 7.72 4.79 -1.62
N THR A 5 8.80 5.50 -1.86
CA THR A 5 8.77 6.89 -2.35
C THR A 5 9.56 7.04 -3.66
N ARG A 6 9.17 8.00 -4.49
CA ARG A 6 9.92 8.40 -5.71
C ARG A 6 9.50 9.81 -6.12
N GLY A 7 10.42 10.77 -6.07
CA GLY A 7 10.04 12.18 -6.24
C GLY A 7 8.97 12.57 -5.21
N ASN A 8 8.00 13.41 -5.59
CA ASN A 8 6.91 13.81 -4.69
C ASN A 8 5.73 12.80 -4.72
N SER A 9 6.04 11.53 -4.45
CA SER A 9 5.04 10.45 -4.40
C SER A 9 5.25 9.49 -3.23
N LEU A 10 4.13 9.01 -2.70
CA LEU A 10 4.04 7.94 -1.71
C LEU A 10 3.30 6.76 -2.34
N ARG A 11 3.82 5.55 -2.13
CA ARG A 11 3.16 4.30 -2.51
C ARG A 11 3.14 3.36 -1.31
N LEU A 12 1.94 2.94 -0.93
CA LEU A 12 1.71 1.89 0.06
C LEU A 12 1.31 0.61 -0.66
N ARG A 13 1.91 -0.51 -0.25
CA ARG A 13 1.50 -1.86 -0.68
C ARG A 13 1.09 -2.67 0.53
N LEU A 14 -0.12 -3.22 0.48
CA LEU A 14 -0.74 -3.90 1.60
C LEU A 14 -0.88 -5.40 1.35
N THR A 15 -0.56 -6.22 2.35
CA THR A 15 -0.81 -7.66 2.35
C THR A 15 -2.32 -7.96 2.35
N LYS A 16 -2.72 -9.22 2.18
CA LYS A 16 -4.14 -9.60 2.22
C LYS A 16 -4.78 -9.26 3.56
N SER A 17 -4.09 -9.57 4.66
CA SER A 17 -4.57 -9.29 6.02
C SER A 17 -4.73 -7.78 6.25
N GLU A 18 -3.79 -6.97 5.78
CA GLU A 18 -3.85 -5.51 5.89
C GLU A 18 -4.98 -4.89 5.06
N VAL A 19 -5.23 -5.42 3.85
CA VAL A 19 -6.36 -5.01 3.01
C VAL A 19 -7.69 -5.32 3.71
N ALA A 20 -7.79 -6.48 4.36
CA ALA A 20 -8.98 -6.86 5.11
C ALA A 20 -9.21 -5.93 6.31
N GLU A 21 -8.17 -5.61 7.06
CA GLU A 21 -8.24 -4.68 8.20
C GLU A 21 -8.69 -3.28 7.77
N ILE A 22 -8.11 -2.75 6.69
CA ILE A 22 -8.49 -1.43 6.17
C ILE A 22 -9.91 -1.43 5.60
N GLY A 23 -10.31 -2.52 4.93
CA GLY A 23 -11.67 -2.75 4.46
C GLY A 23 -12.71 -2.81 5.57
N ALA A 24 -12.31 -3.24 6.77
CA ALA A 24 -13.14 -3.26 7.98
C ALA A 24 -13.21 -1.90 8.70
N GLY A 25 -12.55 -0.87 8.18
CA GLY A 25 -12.50 0.46 8.79
C GLY A 25 -11.36 0.64 9.80
N GLY A 26 -10.37 -0.26 9.80
CA GLY A 26 -9.23 -0.25 10.72
C GLY A 26 -8.09 0.68 10.34
N THR A 27 -6.93 0.41 10.93
CA THR A 27 -5.67 1.14 10.70
C THR A 27 -4.53 0.14 10.64
N VAL A 28 -3.69 0.23 9.62
CA VAL A 28 -2.44 -0.55 9.55
C VAL A 28 -1.26 0.40 9.70
N GLU A 29 -0.28 0.02 10.49
CA GLU A 29 0.85 0.86 10.87
C GLU A 29 2.14 0.05 10.93
N GLU A 30 3.24 0.70 10.56
CA GLU A 30 4.59 0.17 10.64
C GLU A 30 5.51 1.19 11.27
N THR A 31 6.51 0.70 12.01
CA THR A 31 7.51 1.52 12.69
C THR A 31 8.91 1.04 12.32
N VAL A 32 9.77 1.98 11.91
CA VAL A 32 11.21 1.76 11.76
C VAL A 32 11.91 2.50 12.89
N GLU A 33 12.67 1.77 13.71
CA GLU A 33 13.42 2.34 14.82
C GLU A 33 14.89 2.54 14.43
N PHE A 34 15.37 3.78 14.51
CA PHE A 34 16.78 4.14 14.33
C PHE A 34 17.52 4.32 15.67
N GLY A 35 16.81 4.19 16.78
CA GLY A 35 17.32 4.30 18.14
C GLY A 35 16.18 4.14 19.16
N GLY A 36 16.53 4.16 20.46
CA GLY A 36 15.58 3.85 21.53
C GLY A 36 14.61 4.99 21.89
N GLU A 37 14.91 6.22 21.48
CA GLU A 37 14.12 7.40 21.83
C GLU A 37 13.00 7.69 20.81
N PRO A 38 11.83 8.22 21.23
CA PRO A 38 10.70 8.45 20.33
C PRO A 38 11.00 9.27 19.05
N PRO A 39 11.83 10.33 19.07
CA PRO A 39 12.19 11.08 17.86
C PRO A 39 13.03 10.29 16.85
N GLN A 40 13.55 9.11 17.24
CA GLN A 40 14.34 8.22 16.39
C GLN A 40 13.47 7.13 15.73
N ARG A 41 12.14 7.26 15.80
CA ARG A 41 11.21 6.39 15.11
C ARG A 41 10.69 7.06 13.84
N PHE A 42 10.57 6.28 12.78
CA PHE A 42 9.87 6.65 11.56
C PHE A 42 8.65 5.77 11.42
N ILE A 43 7.47 6.38 11.42
CA ILE A 43 6.18 5.68 11.45
C ILE A 43 5.44 5.97 10.15
N TYR A 44 4.78 4.96 9.60
CA TYR A 44 3.86 5.16 8.49
C TYR A 44 2.60 4.32 8.66
N ALA A 45 1.45 4.92 8.40
CA ALA A 45 0.16 4.30 8.61
C ALA A 45 -0.80 4.57 7.44
N LEU A 46 -1.70 3.62 7.19
CA LEU A 46 -2.93 3.83 6.42
C LEU A 46 -4.12 3.74 7.37
N VAL A 47 -4.98 4.75 7.36
CA VAL A 47 -6.15 4.87 8.24
C VAL A 47 -7.42 4.96 7.39
N SER A 48 -8.36 4.07 7.66
CA SER A 48 -9.71 4.13 7.10
C SER A 48 -10.59 5.06 7.95
N THR A 49 -11.15 6.12 7.37
CA THR A 49 -11.88 7.16 8.11
C THR A 49 -13.05 7.71 7.31
N ASP A 50 -14.03 8.33 7.98
CA ASP A 50 -15.15 9.01 7.31
C ASP A 50 -14.86 10.51 7.07
N ASN A 51 -13.70 11.00 7.53
CA ASN A 51 -13.35 12.42 7.51
C ASN A 51 -12.75 12.90 6.18
N VAL A 52 -12.59 12.02 5.19
CA VAL A 52 -12.00 12.35 3.89
C VAL A 52 -12.83 11.70 2.78
N GLU A 53 -13.01 12.40 1.67
CA GLU A 53 -13.64 11.83 0.48
C GLU A 53 -12.61 11.19 -0.47
N ASN A 54 -11.45 11.83 -0.62
CA ASN A 54 -10.35 11.37 -1.45
C ASN A 54 -9.12 11.07 -0.59
N PRO A 55 -8.27 10.10 -1.00
CA PRO A 55 -7.06 9.80 -0.27
C PRO A 55 -6.17 11.03 -0.09
N THR A 56 -5.69 11.23 1.13
CA THR A 56 -4.82 12.34 1.50
C THR A 56 -3.76 11.86 2.47
N ALA A 57 -2.72 12.67 2.71
CA ALA A 57 -1.65 12.31 3.62
C ALA A 57 -1.20 13.52 4.45
N VAL A 58 -0.77 13.26 5.67
CA VAL A 58 -0.12 14.23 6.57
C VAL A 58 1.21 13.67 7.04
N PHE A 59 2.15 14.58 7.32
CA PHE A 59 3.42 14.25 7.95
C PHE A 59 3.59 15.14 9.17
N ASP A 60 3.66 14.52 10.34
CA ASP A 60 3.85 15.21 11.62
C ASP A 60 4.69 14.33 12.55
N ALA A 61 5.61 14.94 13.30
CA ALA A 61 6.45 14.26 14.30
C ALA A 61 7.06 12.90 13.85
N GLY A 62 7.57 12.80 12.62
CA GLY A 62 8.18 11.55 12.11
C GLY A 62 7.18 10.48 11.65
N ARG A 63 5.89 10.81 11.61
CA ARG A 63 4.80 9.92 11.20
C ARG A 63 4.15 10.38 9.89
N ILE A 64 4.15 9.52 8.89
CA ILE A 64 3.30 9.65 7.70
C ILE A 64 1.96 8.98 8.00
N THR A 65 0.85 9.72 7.91
CA THR A 65 -0.49 9.10 7.97
C THR A 65 -1.21 9.35 6.66
N VAL A 66 -1.52 8.27 5.95
CA VAL A 66 -2.38 8.28 4.76
C VAL A 66 -3.80 7.96 5.21
N PHE A 67 -4.76 8.75 4.76
CA PHE A 67 -6.18 8.54 5.04
C PHE A 67 -6.89 8.10 3.76
N ILE A 68 -7.81 7.16 3.90
CA ILE A 68 -8.73 6.69 2.85
C ILE A 68 -10.16 6.69 3.42
N SER A 69 -11.16 7.00 2.59
CA SER A 69 -12.55 6.91 3.04
C SER A 69 -12.94 5.46 3.37
N LYS A 70 -13.73 5.22 4.42
CA LYS A 70 -14.22 3.86 4.73
C LYS A 70 -14.98 3.23 3.56
N ALA A 71 -15.72 4.05 2.81
CA ALA A 71 -16.43 3.62 1.62
C ALA A 71 -15.47 3.08 0.55
N GLN A 72 -14.43 3.84 0.19
CA GLN A 72 -13.42 3.40 -0.79
C GLN A 72 -12.63 2.19 -0.29
N ALA A 73 -12.24 2.19 0.99
CA ALA A 73 -11.51 1.07 1.59
C ALA A 73 -12.33 -0.23 1.55
N GLY A 74 -13.61 -0.15 1.92
CA GLY A 74 -14.53 -1.27 1.88
C GLY A 74 -14.70 -1.83 0.46
N GLU A 75 -14.91 -0.97 -0.53
CA GLU A 75 -15.04 -1.39 -1.93
C GLU A 75 -13.74 -2.01 -2.47
N TRP A 76 -12.61 -1.35 -2.26
CA TRP A 76 -11.30 -1.82 -2.71
C TRP A 76 -10.93 -3.17 -2.08
N SER A 77 -11.27 -3.40 -0.81
CA SER A 77 -11.00 -4.67 -0.13
C SER A 77 -11.78 -5.86 -0.73
N ARG A 78 -13.00 -5.63 -1.23
CA ARG A 78 -13.91 -6.68 -1.72
C ARG A 78 -13.83 -6.93 -3.22
N THR A 79 -13.22 -6.02 -3.98
CA THR A 79 -13.15 -6.11 -5.44
C THR A 79 -11.78 -6.57 -5.94
N ASN A 80 -11.70 -6.83 -7.25
CA ASN A 80 -10.43 -7.08 -7.94
C ASN A 80 -9.65 -5.80 -8.26
N GLN A 81 -10.07 -4.64 -7.74
CA GLN A 81 -9.33 -3.39 -7.92
C GLN A 81 -7.93 -3.53 -7.27
N ILE A 82 -6.89 -3.34 -8.10
CA ILE A 82 -5.49 -3.51 -7.69
C ILE A 82 -5.05 -2.38 -6.76
N GLY A 83 -5.44 -1.14 -7.05
CA GLY A 83 -5.03 0.00 -6.26
C GLY A 83 -5.91 1.23 -6.45
N ILE A 84 -5.64 2.22 -5.61
CA ILE A 84 -6.28 3.53 -5.58
C ILE A 84 -5.18 4.57 -5.76
N GLU A 85 -5.45 5.55 -6.60
CA GLU A 85 -4.56 6.67 -6.87
C GLU A 85 -5.24 8.00 -6.56
N ALA A 86 -4.50 8.92 -5.95
CA ALA A 86 -4.95 10.27 -5.68
C ALA A 86 -3.82 11.28 -5.82
N GLU A 87 -4.18 12.52 -6.13
CA GLU A 87 -3.29 13.67 -6.03
C GLU A 87 -3.83 14.67 -5.00
N LYS A 88 -2.97 15.06 -4.06
CA LYS A 88 -3.28 16.06 -3.05
C LYS A 88 -2.50 17.34 -3.32
N SER A 89 -3.19 18.46 -3.55
CA SER A 89 -2.53 19.77 -3.64
C SER A 89 -1.84 20.14 -2.32
N ILE A 90 -0.61 20.65 -2.39
CA ILE A 90 0.22 21.04 -1.23
C ILE A 90 0.53 22.54 -1.31
N GLY A 91 -0.45 23.36 -0.93
CA GLY A 91 -0.35 24.81 -0.96
C GLY A 91 -0.87 25.43 -2.26
N ALA A 92 -0.64 26.74 -2.41
CA ALA A 92 -1.21 27.54 -3.48
C ALA A 92 -0.37 27.59 -4.77
N ASP A 93 0.83 27.00 -4.76
CA ASP A 93 1.80 27.07 -5.86
C ASP A 93 1.68 25.91 -6.88
N GLY A 94 0.57 25.19 -6.85
CA GLY A 94 0.26 24.11 -7.82
C GLY A 94 1.04 22.81 -7.60
N ARG A 95 1.82 22.69 -6.52
CA ARG A 95 2.49 21.42 -6.18
C ARG A 95 1.46 20.38 -5.73
N THR A 96 1.67 19.12 -6.12
CA THR A 96 0.84 17.99 -5.73
C THR A 96 1.66 16.86 -5.16
N LEU A 97 1.11 16.17 -4.16
CA LEU A 97 1.59 14.88 -3.66
C LEU A 97 0.80 13.78 -4.35
N ARG A 98 1.50 12.89 -5.05
CA ARG A 98 0.88 11.69 -5.63
C ARG A 98 0.85 10.56 -4.61
N ILE A 99 -0.30 9.94 -4.41
CA ILE A 99 -0.54 8.88 -3.42
C ILE A 99 -1.05 7.64 -4.16
N LEU A 100 -0.41 6.49 -3.92
CA LEU A 100 -0.82 5.20 -4.45
C LEU A 100 -1.01 4.22 -3.30
N ILE A 101 -2.16 3.54 -3.26
CA ILE A 101 -2.46 2.47 -2.32
C ILE A 101 -2.73 1.23 -3.15
N GLU A 102 -1.91 0.19 -3.02
CA GLU A 102 -1.93 -1.00 -3.88
C GLU A 102 -2.02 -2.28 -3.03
N LYS A 103 -2.65 -3.31 -3.57
CA LYS A 103 -2.57 -4.69 -3.05
C LYS A 103 -1.16 -5.22 -3.32
N ASP A 104 -0.54 -5.86 -2.35
CA ASP A 104 0.80 -6.44 -2.48
C ASP A 104 0.69 -7.83 -3.08
N PHE A 105 1.10 -7.97 -4.34
CA PHE A 105 1.07 -9.23 -5.07
C PHE A 105 2.39 -9.99 -4.90
N SER A 106 2.30 -11.30 -4.71
CA SER A 106 3.43 -12.22 -4.57
C SER A 106 4.38 -12.08 -5.75
N CYS A 107 5.68 -12.15 -5.50
CA CYS A 107 6.65 -12.17 -6.60
C CYS A 107 6.56 -13.51 -7.36
N LEU A 108 6.72 -13.48 -8.68
CA LEU A 108 6.68 -14.69 -9.52
C LEU A 108 7.90 -15.61 -9.29
N GLU A 109 8.99 -15.07 -8.76
CA GLU A 109 10.18 -15.81 -8.34
C GLU A 109 10.41 -15.56 -6.84
N PRO A 110 9.89 -16.43 -5.95
CA PRO A 110 10.13 -16.28 -4.52
C PRO A 110 11.63 -16.41 -4.24
N ARG A 111 12.19 -15.43 -3.52
CA ARG A 111 13.58 -15.49 -3.06
C ARG A 111 13.68 -16.57 -1.99
N ALA A 112 14.76 -17.35 -2.00
CA ALA A 112 14.97 -18.39 -1.01
C ALA A 112 14.94 -17.79 0.41
N GLY A 113 13.94 -18.20 1.21
CA GLY A 113 13.75 -17.76 2.60
C GLY A 113 12.63 -16.76 2.86
N GLU A 114 11.90 -16.27 1.84
CA GLU A 114 10.67 -15.49 2.03
C GLU A 114 9.44 -16.39 1.88
N GLU A 115 8.71 -16.66 2.97
CA GLU A 115 7.38 -17.27 2.91
C GLU A 115 6.36 -16.21 2.48
N ASP A 116 6.09 -16.14 1.18
CA ASP A 116 5.17 -15.19 0.55
C ASP A 116 3.68 -15.59 0.71
N VAL A 117 3.27 -15.98 1.93
CA VAL A 117 1.96 -16.60 2.19
C VAL A 117 0.81 -15.60 2.33
N ASP A 118 1.10 -14.34 2.69
CA ASP A 118 0.11 -13.28 2.95
C ASP A 118 -0.02 -12.26 1.79
N THR A 119 0.44 -12.59 0.59
CA THR A 119 0.33 -11.70 -0.58
C THR A 119 -0.69 -12.18 -1.59
N PHE A 120 -1.16 -11.27 -2.44
CA PHE A 120 -2.12 -11.55 -3.50
C PHE A 120 -1.50 -12.33 -4.65
N ALA A 121 -2.24 -13.28 -5.23
CA ALA A 121 -1.78 -14.06 -6.39
C ALA A 121 -1.56 -13.13 -7.60
N HIS A 122 -0.36 -13.15 -8.19
CA HIS A 122 0.00 -12.24 -9.28
C HIS A 122 -0.95 -12.41 -10.49
N PRO A 123 -1.53 -11.32 -11.05
CA PRO A 123 -2.60 -11.41 -12.04
C PRO A 123 -2.19 -12.10 -13.37
N PHE A 124 -0.89 -12.28 -13.62
CA PHE A 124 -0.34 -12.95 -14.80
C PHE A 124 0.25 -14.35 -14.55
N GLN A 125 0.04 -14.95 -13.37
CA GLN A 125 0.62 -16.25 -13.00
C GLN A 125 0.37 -17.36 -14.05
N ASN A 126 -0.80 -17.37 -14.71
CA ASN A 126 -1.17 -18.40 -15.68
C ASN A 126 -0.54 -18.22 -17.08
N GLU A 127 -0.15 -16.99 -17.48
CA GLU A 127 0.41 -16.74 -18.82
C GLU A 127 1.87 -17.18 -18.95
N GLN A 128 2.60 -17.20 -17.83
CA GLN A 128 4.00 -17.64 -17.79
C GLN A 128 4.11 -19.18 -17.75
N GLU A 129 3.22 -19.88 -17.04
CA GLU A 129 3.15 -21.34 -17.08
C GLU A 129 2.84 -21.88 -18.49
N ALA A 130 1.96 -21.21 -19.23
CA ALA A 130 1.66 -21.54 -20.62
C ALA A 130 2.88 -21.35 -21.54
N ARG A 131 3.67 -20.28 -21.32
CA ARG A 131 4.92 -20.02 -22.07
C ARG A 131 6.05 -21.00 -21.73
N ILE A 132 6.12 -21.49 -20.48
CA ILE A 132 7.10 -22.51 -20.07
C ILE A 132 6.75 -23.86 -20.70
N ARG A 133 5.46 -24.24 -20.74
CA ARG A 133 5.01 -25.47 -21.41
C ARG A 133 5.25 -25.46 -22.93
N LEU A 134 5.15 -24.31 -23.60
CA LEU A 134 5.41 -24.20 -25.04
C LEU A 134 6.90 -24.22 -25.43
N LYS A 135 7.83 -24.01 -24.48
CA LYS A 135 9.28 -24.11 -24.73
C LYS A 135 9.86 -25.49 -24.40
N ALA A 136 9.03 -26.41 -23.89
CA ALA A 136 9.41 -27.77 -23.54
C ALA A 136 9.06 -28.81 -24.63
N PHE A 137 8.63 -28.36 -25.82
CA PHE A 137 8.42 -29.16 -27.02
C PHE A 137 9.26 -28.63 -28.17
#